data_AF-A0A0D8XGX0-F1
#
_entry.id   AF-A0A0D8XGX0-F1
#
_cell.length_a   1.000
_cell.length_b   1.000
_cell.length_c   1.000
_cell.angle_alpha   90.00
_cell.angle_beta   90.00
_cell.angle_gamma   90.00
#
_symmetry.space_group_name_H-M   'P 1'
#
loop_
_entity.id
_entity.type
_entity.pdbx_description
1 polymer ?
#
loop_
_entity_poly.entity_id
_entity_poly.type
_entity_poly.pdbx_seq_one_letter_code
_entity_poly.pdbx_strand_id
1 'polypeptide(L)'
;MSTSELSPRFQLAFRRSLFFGLCLCVWLTIGTLTFSVLSSAGRKRADVAGMVRLDNKRTELLNVLWAETISKPEADWAEMANKKLELYEKALLTYMKCDDHSNDRSFMTSLRRSIAVVTTIGPVNIDALTFTGKVFAVLYSIIGVPLCLLVITQCGRMLTSLWEGRKLFIPIICFTLISAIIYDIMDNRSDDIPFFDAVFSIFLQFCTIGEVDSKF
;
A
#
# COMPACT_ATOMS: atom_id res chain seq x y z
N MET A 1 0.19 -46.71 -17.32
CA MET A 1 -0.30 -45.47 -16.69
C MET A 1 0.55 -45.24 -15.44
N SER A 2 1.73 -44.65 -15.65
CA SER A 2 2.76 -44.48 -14.62
C SER A 2 2.46 -43.20 -13.86
N THR A 3 1.89 -43.32 -12.67
CA THR A 3 1.86 -42.23 -11.70
C THR A 3 3.30 -42.00 -11.26
N SER A 4 3.89 -40.91 -11.71
CA SER A 4 5.15 -40.39 -11.19
C SER A 4 5.04 -40.26 -9.68
N GLU A 5 5.59 -41.24 -8.96
CA GLU A 5 5.65 -41.22 -7.50
C GLU A 5 6.55 -40.06 -7.07
N LEU A 6 5.90 -38.95 -6.73
CA LEU A 6 6.52 -37.81 -6.07
C LEU A 6 7.26 -38.31 -4.84
N SER A 7 8.52 -37.92 -4.68
CA SER A 7 9.37 -38.44 -3.59
C SER A 7 8.66 -38.30 -2.22
N PRO A 8 8.71 -39.30 -1.34
CA PRO A 8 8.00 -39.27 -0.05
C PRO A 8 8.44 -38.10 0.84
N ARG A 9 9.66 -37.58 0.62
CA ARG A 9 10.19 -36.37 1.27
C ARG A 9 9.48 -35.10 0.80
N PHE A 10 9.11 -35.02 -0.48
CA PHE A 10 8.37 -33.89 -1.02
C PHE A 10 6.96 -33.82 -0.44
N GLN A 11 6.24 -34.94 -0.35
CA GLN A 11 4.88 -34.96 0.21
C GLN A 11 4.84 -34.51 1.68
N LEU A 12 5.84 -34.91 2.48
CA LEU A 12 5.92 -34.51 3.88
C LEU A 12 6.25 -33.01 4.03
N ALA A 13 7.16 -32.49 3.21
CA ALA A 13 7.53 -31.07 3.19
C ALA A 13 6.35 -30.20 2.69
N PHE A 14 5.63 -30.67 1.68
CA PHE A 14 4.45 -30.03 1.13
C PHE A 14 3.34 -29.89 2.17
N ARG A 15 3.02 -30.95 2.91
CA ARG A 15 1.98 -30.92 3.95
C ARG A 15 2.31 -29.94 5.08
N ARG A 16 3.59 -29.86 5.48
CA ARG A 16 4.05 -28.90 6.49
C ARG A 16 3.98 -27.47 5.97
N SER A 17 4.43 -27.22 4.75
CA SER A 17 4.32 -25.91 4.10
C SER A 17 2.86 -25.45 3.99
N LEU A 18 1.96 -26.34 3.57
CA LEU A 18 0.53 -26.06 3.48
C LEU A 18 -0.08 -25.72 4.84
N PHE A 19 0.31 -26.45 5.90
CA PHE A 19 -0.17 -26.17 7.26
C PHE A 19 0.24 -24.77 7.74
N PHE A 20 1.53 -24.42 7.66
CA PHE A 20 2.00 -23.09 8.07
C PHE A 20 1.46 -21.98 7.16
N GLY A 21 1.31 -22.26 5.85
CA GLY A 21 0.68 -21.34 4.90
C GLY A 21 -0.78 -21.05 5.25
N LEU A 22 -1.55 -22.08 5.63
CA LEU A 22 -2.94 -21.90 6.07
C LEU A 22 -3.00 -21.10 7.38
N CYS A 23 -2.12 -21.39 8.35
CA CYS A 23 -2.00 -20.59 9.57
C CYS A 23 -1.69 -19.12 9.26
N LEU A 24 -0.80 -18.85 8.29
CA LEU A 24 -0.48 -17.49 7.84
C LEU A 24 -1.69 -16.83 7.17
N CYS A 25 -2.42 -17.53 6.31
CA CYS A 25 -3.63 -17.02 5.68
C CYS A 25 -4.69 -16.64 6.73
N VAL A 26 -4.91 -17.47 7.75
CA VAL A 26 -5.82 -17.17 8.86
C VAL A 26 -5.32 -15.97 9.67
N TRP A 27 -4.01 -15.86 9.89
CA TRP A 27 -3.44 -14.68 10.56
C TRP A 27 -3.66 -13.39 9.75
N LEU A 28 -3.49 -13.47 8.43
CA LEU A 28 -3.72 -12.35 7.51
C LEU A 28 -5.19 -11.92 7.46
N THR A 29 -6.15 -12.84 7.53
CA THR A 29 -7.58 -12.49 7.57
C THR A 29 -7.94 -11.78 8.87
N ILE A 30 -7.41 -12.23 10.01
CA ILE A 30 -7.55 -11.55 11.31
C ILE A 30 -6.97 -10.13 11.24
N GLY A 31 -5.76 -9.99 10.70
CA GLY A 31 -5.13 -8.69 10.49
C GLY A 31 -5.96 -7.79 9.59
N THR A 32 -6.44 -8.30 8.46
CA THR A 32 -7.26 -7.54 7.49
C THR A 32 -8.56 -7.06 8.11
N LEU A 33 -9.25 -7.91 8.86
CA LEU A 33 -10.51 -7.56 9.53
C LEU A 33 -10.28 -6.53 10.64
N THR A 34 -9.18 -6.65 11.39
CA THR A 34 -8.85 -5.68 12.44
C THR A 34 -8.46 -4.33 11.84
N PHE A 35 -7.60 -4.33 10.81
CA PHE A 35 -7.17 -3.11 10.14
C PHE A 35 -8.31 -2.43 9.38
N SER A 36 -9.29 -3.16 8.84
CA SER A 36 -10.44 -2.56 8.16
C SER A 36 -11.32 -1.77 9.13
N VAL A 37 -11.65 -2.36 10.28
CA VAL A 37 -12.42 -1.69 11.35
C VAL A 37 -11.67 -0.44 11.84
N LEU A 38 -10.39 -0.59 12.09
CA LEU A 38 -9.56 0.44 12.70
C LEU A 38 -9.22 1.59 11.75
N SER A 39 -9.00 1.27 10.47
CA SER A 39 -8.80 2.26 9.41
C SER A 39 -10.09 3.00 9.11
N SER A 40 -11.26 2.34 9.20
CA SER A 40 -12.56 3.02 9.04
C SER A 40 -12.77 4.08 10.13
N ALA A 41 -12.35 3.80 11.37
CA ALA A 41 -12.42 4.74 12.48
C ALA A 41 -11.39 5.89 12.36
N GLY A 42 -10.15 5.57 12.02
CA GLY A 42 -9.10 6.57 11.80
C GLY A 42 -9.43 7.53 10.65
N ARG A 43 -9.98 7.00 9.55
CA ARG A 43 -10.37 7.78 8.38
C ARG A 43 -11.49 8.77 8.67
N LYS A 44 -12.55 8.35 9.38
CA LYS A 44 -13.62 9.28 9.80
C LYS A 44 -13.07 10.46 10.60
N ARG A 45 -12.08 10.22 11.48
CA ARG A 45 -11.44 11.28 12.26
C ARG A 45 -10.57 12.20 11.40
N ALA A 46 -9.81 11.63 10.46
CA ALA A 46 -8.96 12.39 9.56
C ALA A 46 -9.78 13.26 8.58
N ASP A 47 -10.90 12.74 8.09
CA ASP A 47 -11.84 13.45 7.22
C ASP A 47 -12.49 14.63 7.96
N VAL A 48 -13.01 14.41 9.17
CA VAL A 48 -13.55 15.50 10.01
C VAL A 48 -12.48 16.57 10.29
N ALA A 49 -11.25 16.17 10.63
CA ALA A 49 -10.17 17.12 10.85
C ALA A 49 -9.76 17.86 9.56
N GLY A 50 -9.78 17.19 8.41
CA GLY A 50 -9.53 17.78 7.10
C GLY A 50 -10.56 18.84 6.74
N MET A 51 -11.84 18.52 6.94
CA MET A 51 -12.95 19.45 6.70
C MET A 51 -12.86 20.69 7.61
N VAL A 52 -12.56 20.52 8.90
CA VAL A 52 -12.33 21.67 9.81
C VAL A 52 -11.16 22.55 9.36
N ARG A 53 -10.07 21.95 8.87
CA ARG A 53 -8.92 22.72 8.36
C ARG A 53 -9.27 23.47 7.08
N LEU A 54 -10.09 22.88 6.21
CA LEU A 54 -10.57 23.52 5.00
C LEU A 54 -11.49 24.70 5.33
N ASP A 55 -12.39 24.54 6.31
CA ASP A 55 -13.26 25.61 6.80
C ASP A 55 -12.48 26.78 7.42
N ASN A 56 -11.40 26.49 8.15
CA ASN A 56 -10.50 27.53 8.66
C ASN A 56 -9.83 28.32 7.52
N LYS A 57 -9.33 27.63 6.49
CA LYS A 57 -8.75 28.27 5.30
C LYS A 57 -9.77 29.12 4.55
N ARG A 58 -11.01 28.61 4.42
CA ARG A 58 -12.12 29.36 3.84
C ARG A 58 -12.39 30.65 4.62
N THR A 59 -12.43 30.56 5.93
CA THR A 59 -12.70 31.72 6.80
C THR A 59 -11.56 32.74 6.74
N GLU A 60 -10.31 32.29 6.73
CA GLU A 60 -9.14 33.15 6.56
C GLU A 60 -9.16 33.87 5.20
N LEU A 61 -9.46 33.14 4.12
CA LEU A 61 -9.61 33.70 2.79
C LEU A 61 -10.66 34.81 2.76
N LEU A 62 -11.85 34.56 3.33
CA LEU A 62 -12.94 35.53 3.39
C LEU A 62 -12.57 36.76 4.22
N ASN A 63 -11.89 36.59 5.35
CA ASN A 63 -11.43 37.70 6.18
C ASN A 63 -10.41 38.59 5.45
N VAL A 64 -9.45 37.97 4.74
CA VAL A 64 -8.46 38.73 3.96
C VAL A 64 -9.12 39.46 2.79
N LEU A 65 -10.03 38.79 2.07
CA LEU A 65 -10.79 39.42 0.97
C LEU A 65 -11.57 40.63 1.46
N TRP A 66 -12.25 40.52 2.60
CA TRP A 66 -13.05 41.60 3.16
C TRP A 66 -12.20 42.78 3.65
N ALA A 67 -11.10 42.51 4.36
CA ALA A 67 -10.20 43.57 4.81
C ALA A 67 -9.59 44.35 3.64
N GLU A 68 -9.24 43.65 2.56
CA GLU A 68 -8.59 44.26 1.39
C GLU A 68 -9.58 45.00 0.47
N THR A 69 -10.87 44.61 0.45
CA THR A 69 -11.94 45.31 -0.30
C THR A 69 -12.03 46.78 0.08
N ILE A 70 -11.73 47.12 1.34
CA ILE A 70 -11.83 48.50 1.84
C ILE A 70 -10.59 49.33 1.44
N SER A 71 -9.46 48.67 1.14
CA SER A 71 -8.16 49.33 0.98
C SER A 71 -7.68 49.46 -0.46
N LYS A 72 -8.20 48.70 -1.43
CA LYS A 72 -7.68 48.66 -2.81
C LYS A 72 -8.73 49.06 -3.86
N PRO A 73 -8.30 49.65 -4.99
CA PRO A 73 -9.17 49.86 -6.15
C PRO A 73 -9.64 48.51 -6.74
N GLU A 74 -10.83 48.52 -7.33
CA GLU A 74 -11.57 47.31 -7.74
C GLU A 74 -10.79 46.37 -8.66
N ALA A 75 -10.03 46.91 -9.62
CA ALA A 75 -9.26 46.13 -10.58
C ALA A 75 -8.13 45.30 -9.92
N ASP A 76 -7.33 45.95 -9.06
CA ASP A 76 -6.24 45.30 -8.32
C ASP A 76 -6.77 44.30 -7.29
N TRP A 77 -7.93 44.61 -6.70
CA TRP A 77 -8.62 43.72 -5.77
C TRP A 77 -9.13 42.46 -6.48
N ALA A 78 -9.75 42.61 -7.65
CA ALA A 78 -10.29 41.49 -8.42
C ALA A 78 -9.19 40.51 -8.87
N GLU A 79 -8.04 41.00 -9.32
CA GLU A 79 -6.89 40.16 -9.67
C GLU A 79 -6.36 39.39 -8.45
N MET A 80 -6.19 40.06 -7.32
CA MET A 80 -5.75 39.42 -6.07
C MET A 80 -6.76 38.38 -5.57
N ALA A 81 -8.05 38.69 -5.64
CA ALA A 81 -9.12 37.80 -5.22
C ALA A 81 -9.14 36.52 -6.03
N ASN A 82 -9.07 36.62 -7.37
CA ASN A 82 -9.01 35.47 -8.26
C ASN A 82 -7.80 34.58 -7.95
N LYS A 83 -6.62 35.17 -7.75
CA LYS A 83 -5.41 34.40 -7.41
C LYS A 83 -5.55 33.64 -6.09
N LYS A 84 -6.14 34.26 -5.06
CA LYS A 84 -6.36 33.59 -3.77
C LYS A 84 -7.46 32.52 -3.85
N LEU A 85 -8.49 32.76 -4.67
CA LEU A 85 -9.57 31.81 -4.92
C LEU A 85 -9.04 30.57 -5.64
N GLU A 86 -8.18 30.74 -6.65
CA GLU A 86 -7.54 29.65 -7.39
C GLU A 86 -6.67 28.78 -6.46
N LEU A 87 -5.93 29.38 -5.54
CA LEU A 87 -5.16 28.63 -4.54
C LEU A 87 -6.05 27.81 -3.60
N TYR A 88 -7.20 28.37 -3.19
CA TYR A 88 -8.17 27.67 -2.37
C TYR A 88 -8.85 26.54 -3.15
N GLU A 89 -9.27 26.79 -4.38
CA GLU A 89 -9.86 25.80 -5.28
C GLU A 89 -8.89 24.64 -5.52
N LYS A 90 -7.63 24.92 -5.81
CA LYS A 90 -6.59 23.89 -5.96
C LYS A 90 -6.46 23.04 -4.70
N ALA A 91 -6.44 23.66 -3.52
CA ALA A 91 -6.40 22.92 -2.24
C ALA A 91 -7.65 22.07 -2.01
N LEU A 92 -8.83 22.56 -2.40
CA LEU A 92 -10.11 21.87 -2.28
C LEU A 92 -10.20 20.69 -3.25
N LEU A 93 -9.77 20.86 -4.50
CA LEU A 93 -9.68 19.80 -5.49
C LEU A 93 -8.68 18.71 -5.07
N THR A 94 -7.54 19.07 -4.48
CA THR A 94 -6.60 18.08 -3.92
C THR A 94 -7.25 17.27 -2.79
N TYR A 95 -8.05 17.91 -1.94
CA TYR A 95 -8.79 17.23 -0.86
C TYR A 95 -9.84 16.27 -1.42
N MET A 96 -10.70 16.73 -2.33
CA MET A 96 -11.75 15.93 -2.95
C MET A 96 -11.19 14.76 -3.77
N LYS A 97 -10.14 14.99 -4.55
CA LYS A 97 -9.48 13.93 -5.34
C LYS A 97 -8.85 12.86 -4.45
N CYS A 98 -8.38 13.22 -3.26
CA CYS A 98 -7.88 12.25 -2.29
C CYS A 98 -8.99 11.39 -1.67
N ASP A 99 -10.20 11.93 -1.50
CA ASP A 99 -11.32 11.19 -0.92
C ASP A 99 -11.88 10.16 -1.90
N ASP A 100 -12.08 10.54 -3.16
CA ASP A 100 -12.68 9.68 -4.21
C ASP A 100 -11.86 8.40 -4.47
N HIS A 101 -10.55 8.52 -4.65
CA HIS A 101 -9.66 7.36 -4.82
C HIS A 101 -9.58 6.43 -3.59
N SER A 102 -9.96 6.92 -2.42
CA SER A 102 -9.84 6.18 -1.17
C SER A 102 -11.04 5.29 -0.87
N ASN A 103 -12.21 5.57 -1.46
CA ASN A 103 -13.47 4.93 -1.06
C ASN A 103 -13.62 3.48 -1.53
N ASP A 104 -13.13 3.17 -2.72
CA ASP A 104 -13.38 1.88 -3.37
C ASP A 104 -12.40 0.76 -2.97
N ARG A 105 -11.36 1.08 -2.20
CA ARG A 105 -10.25 0.14 -1.90
C ARG A 105 -10.05 -0.17 -0.41
N SER A 106 -11.01 0.13 0.47
CA SER A 106 -10.79 0.01 1.94
C SER A 106 -10.35 -1.39 2.39
N PHE A 107 -11.00 -2.46 1.87
CA PHE A 107 -10.63 -3.84 2.22
C PHE A 107 -9.27 -4.24 1.64
N MET A 108 -9.07 -4.02 0.35
CA MET A 108 -7.81 -4.34 -0.33
C MET A 108 -6.63 -3.55 0.25
N THR A 109 -6.82 -2.30 0.64
CA THR A 109 -5.82 -1.49 1.34
C THR A 109 -5.51 -2.05 2.72
N SER A 110 -6.52 -2.53 3.45
CA SER A 110 -6.33 -3.18 4.75
C SER A 110 -5.60 -4.53 4.63
N LEU A 111 -5.89 -5.29 3.58
CA LEU A 111 -5.21 -6.55 3.26
C LEU A 111 -3.74 -6.30 2.89
N ARG A 112 -3.47 -5.35 1.98
CA ARG A 112 -2.11 -4.95 1.62
C ARG A 112 -1.32 -4.50 2.85
N ARG A 113 -1.94 -3.73 3.75
CA ARG A 113 -1.33 -3.32 5.01
C ARG A 113 -1.04 -4.50 5.92
N SER A 114 -1.97 -5.44 6.06
CA SER A 114 -1.78 -6.67 6.85
C SER A 114 -0.60 -7.50 6.33
N ILE A 115 -0.51 -7.66 5.01
CA ILE A 115 0.60 -8.35 4.35
C ILE A 115 1.91 -7.59 4.60
N ALA A 116 1.94 -6.28 4.34
CA ALA A 116 3.14 -5.45 4.50
C ALA A 116 3.72 -5.47 5.91
N VAL A 117 2.88 -5.52 6.95
CA VAL A 117 3.33 -5.64 8.35
C VAL A 117 3.92 -7.02 8.63
N VAL A 118 3.30 -8.10 8.12
CA VAL A 118 3.77 -9.48 8.32
C VAL A 118 5.07 -9.76 7.56
N THR A 119 5.19 -9.25 6.33
CA THR A 119 6.35 -9.45 5.46
C THR A 119 7.46 -8.43 5.69
N THR A 120 7.28 -7.52 6.66
CA THR A 120 8.17 -6.38 6.96
C THR A 120 8.52 -5.52 5.75
N ILE A 121 7.70 -5.55 4.69
CA ILE A 121 7.99 -4.85 3.43
C ILE A 121 7.82 -3.34 3.59
N GLY A 122 6.67 -2.91 4.13
CA GLY A 122 6.07 -1.70 3.57
C GLY A 122 5.59 -0.69 4.59
N PRO A 123 5.89 0.60 4.38
CA PRO A 123 5.62 1.69 5.30
C PRO A 123 4.14 1.78 5.68
N VAL A 124 3.88 1.72 6.97
CA VAL A 124 2.52 1.93 7.50
C VAL A 124 2.32 3.43 7.66
N ASN A 125 1.35 4.01 6.96
CA ASN A 125 0.92 5.40 7.19
C ASN A 125 0.46 5.58 8.65
N ILE A 126 1.38 6.05 9.50
CA ILE A 126 1.22 6.16 10.95
C ILE A 126 0.11 7.17 11.31
N ASP A 127 -0.06 8.20 10.47
CA ASP A 127 -1.03 9.29 10.69
C ASP A 127 -2.48 8.85 10.50
N ALA A 128 -2.70 7.81 9.69
CA ALA A 128 -4.03 7.25 9.48
C ALA A 128 -4.43 6.24 10.57
N LEU A 129 -3.51 5.87 11.47
CA LEU A 129 -3.77 4.88 12.53
C LEU A 129 -4.11 5.56 13.85
N THR A 130 -5.19 5.10 14.48
CA THR A 130 -5.53 5.43 15.86
C THR A 130 -4.48 4.86 16.83
N PHE A 131 -4.40 5.40 18.04
CA PHE A 131 -3.48 4.90 19.07
C PHE A 131 -3.61 3.39 19.30
N THR A 132 -4.84 2.90 19.45
CA THR A 132 -5.15 1.47 19.57
C THR A 132 -4.63 0.66 18.38
N GLY A 133 -4.68 1.24 17.17
CA GLY A 133 -4.16 0.59 15.98
C GLY A 133 -2.67 0.48 15.89
N LYS A 134 -1.95 1.47 16.43
CA LYS A 134 -0.49 1.40 16.54
C LYS A 134 -0.07 0.26 17.49
N VAL A 135 -0.73 0.17 18.65
CA VAL A 135 -0.47 -0.92 19.62
C VAL A 135 -0.78 -2.29 19.01
N PHE A 136 -1.92 -2.42 18.33
CA PHE A 136 -2.29 -3.67 17.65
C PHE A 136 -1.26 -4.05 16.59
N ALA A 137 -0.81 -3.10 15.75
CA ALA A 137 0.17 -3.38 14.70
C ALA A 137 1.49 -3.91 15.26
N VAL A 138 1.94 -3.40 16.42
CA VAL A 138 3.14 -3.90 17.11
C VAL A 138 2.94 -5.33 17.62
N LEU A 139 1.82 -5.62 18.28
CA LEU A 139 1.52 -6.98 18.75
C LEU A 139 1.37 -7.97 17.58
N TYR A 140 0.76 -7.50 16.50
CA TYR A 140 0.55 -8.28 15.28
C TYR A 140 1.87 -8.60 14.57
N SER A 141 2.85 -7.69 14.54
CA SER A 141 4.15 -7.95 13.93
C SER A 141 5.00 -8.94 14.73
N ILE A 142 4.95 -8.90 16.07
CA ILE A 142 5.71 -9.83 16.93
C ILE A 142 5.38 -11.29 16.63
N ILE A 143 4.11 -11.60 16.32
CA ILE A 143 3.66 -12.96 16.00
C ILE A 143 3.72 -13.21 14.48
N GLY A 144 3.35 -12.22 13.67
CA GLY A 144 3.24 -12.37 12.22
C GLY A 144 4.59 -12.57 11.53
N VAL A 145 5.61 -11.80 11.93
CA VAL A 145 6.96 -11.88 11.31
C VAL A 145 7.59 -13.26 11.46
N PRO A 146 7.69 -13.86 12.67
CA PRO A 146 8.27 -15.20 12.79
C PRO A 146 7.43 -16.26 12.05
N LEU A 147 6.11 -16.11 11.99
CA LEU A 147 5.23 -16.98 11.23
C LEU A 147 5.51 -16.88 9.72
N CYS A 148 5.73 -15.67 9.20
CA CYS A 148 6.14 -15.43 7.82
C CYS A 148 7.49 -16.10 7.51
N LEU A 149 8.49 -15.93 8.38
CA LEU A 149 9.80 -16.56 8.23
C LEU A 149 9.73 -18.09 8.24
N LEU A 150 8.85 -18.67 9.07
CA LEU A 150 8.62 -20.11 9.08
C LEU A 150 8.04 -20.59 7.75
N VAL A 151 7.04 -19.89 7.20
CA VAL A 151 6.46 -20.21 5.88
C VAL A 151 7.52 -20.11 4.79
N ILE A 152 8.31 -19.02 4.76
CA ILE A 152 9.40 -18.84 3.79
C ILE A 152 10.41 -19.99 3.89
N THR A 153 10.76 -20.42 5.10
CA THR A 153 11.68 -21.55 5.33
C THR A 153 11.13 -22.86 4.78
N GLN A 154 9.85 -23.17 5.02
CA GLN A 154 9.24 -24.40 4.49
C GLN A 154 9.06 -24.34 2.97
N CYS A 155 8.68 -23.18 2.43
CA CYS A 155 8.63 -22.94 0.98
C CYS A 155 10.01 -23.13 0.34
N GLY A 156 11.08 -22.60 0.95
CA GLY A 156 12.46 -22.79 0.48
C GLY A 156 12.85 -24.27 0.41
N ARG A 157 12.55 -25.05 1.46
CA ARG A 157 12.79 -26.50 1.45
C ARG A 157 12.02 -27.22 0.35
N MET A 158 10.75 -26.85 0.15
CA MET A 158 9.92 -27.40 -0.91
C MET A 158 10.50 -27.08 -2.30
N LEU A 159 10.93 -25.84 -2.53
CA LEU A 159 11.57 -25.42 -3.78
C LEU A 159 12.87 -26.19 -4.05
N THR A 160 13.74 -26.34 -3.04
CA THR A 160 14.98 -27.12 -3.19
C THR A 160 14.74 -28.61 -3.45
N SER A 161 13.60 -29.16 -3.00
CA SER A 161 13.23 -30.56 -3.27
C SER A 161 12.60 -30.78 -4.65
N LEU A 162 12.08 -29.72 -5.28
CA LEU A 162 11.57 -29.77 -6.66
C LEU A 162 12.67 -29.51 -7.69
N TRP A 163 13.59 -28.60 -7.35
CA TRP A 163 14.66 -28.15 -8.24
C TRP A 163 16.02 -28.36 -7.58
N GLU A 164 16.70 -29.45 -7.96
CA GLU A 164 18.07 -29.70 -7.54
C GLU A 164 19.08 -28.92 -8.41
N GLY A 165 19.91 -28.09 -7.76
CA GLY A 165 21.11 -27.48 -8.36
C GLY A 165 20.88 -26.48 -9.49
N ARG A 166 21.77 -26.49 -10.49
CA ARG A 166 21.85 -25.53 -11.62
C ARG A 166 20.56 -25.37 -12.43
N LYS A 167 19.61 -26.31 -12.33
CA LYS A 167 18.32 -26.24 -13.00
C LYS A 167 17.37 -25.20 -12.40
N LEU A 168 17.63 -24.70 -11.18
CA LEU A 168 16.80 -23.69 -10.49
C LEU A 168 16.96 -22.28 -11.09
N PHE A 169 18.09 -22.01 -11.76
CA PHE A 169 18.29 -20.75 -12.49
C PHE A 169 17.35 -20.63 -13.70
N ILE A 170 17.01 -21.75 -14.36
CA ILE A 170 16.15 -21.76 -15.55
C ILE A 170 14.74 -21.23 -15.26
N PRO A 171 13.98 -21.71 -14.24
CA PRO A 171 12.67 -21.17 -13.92
C PRO A 171 12.75 -19.74 -13.35
N ILE A 172 13.82 -19.36 -12.63
CA ILE A 172 13.99 -17.98 -12.16
C ILE A 172 14.16 -17.02 -13.33
N ILE A 173 15.06 -17.33 -14.27
CA ILE A 173 15.30 -16.52 -15.47
C ILE A 173 14.03 -16.47 -16.33
N CYS A 174 13.32 -17.59 -16.46
CA CYS A 174 12.06 -17.64 -17.18
C CYS A 174 10.98 -16.80 -16.49
N PHE A 175 10.88 -16.84 -15.16
CA PHE A 175 9.95 -16.02 -14.38
C PHE A 175 10.26 -14.53 -14.49
N THR A 176 11.53 -14.13 -14.44
CA THR A 176 11.92 -12.72 -14.63
C THR A 176 11.62 -12.24 -16.05
N LEU A 177 11.86 -13.06 -17.07
CA LEU A 177 11.53 -12.73 -18.45
C LEU A 177 10.01 -12.65 -18.67
N ILE A 178 9.24 -13.60 -18.12
CA ILE A 178 7.78 -13.58 -18.18
C ILE A 178 7.23 -12.36 -17.44
N SER A 179 7.76 -12.02 -16.26
CA SER A 179 7.36 -10.82 -15.53
C SER A 179 7.67 -9.54 -16.32
N ALA A 180 8.80 -9.47 -17.01
CA ALA A 180 9.15 -8.34 -17.87
C ALA A 180 8.21 -8.22 -19.08
N ILE A 181 7.86 -9.34 -19.72
CA ILE A 181 6.90 -9.38 -20.83
C ILE A 181 5.49 -9.00 -20.37
N ILE A 182 5.04 -9.51 -19.22
CA ILE A 182 3.74 -9.15 -18.63
C ILE A 182 3.69 -7.67 -18.29
N TYR A 183 4.78 -7.12 -17.75
CA TYR A 183 4.87 -5.71 -17.44
C TYR A 183 4.76 -4.86 -18.72
N ASP A 184 5.52 -5.18 -19.76
CA ASP A 184 5.45 -4.52 -21.08
C ASP A 184 4.05 -4.56 -21.72
N ILE A 185 3.35 -5.71 -21.61
CA ILE A 185 1.96 -5.87 -22.09
C ILE A 185 0.97 -5.03 -21.27
N MET A 186 1.18 -4.93 -19.95
CA MET A 186 0.29 -4.18 -19.05
C MET A 186 0.52 -2.67 -19.15
N ASP A 187 1.71 -2.25 -19.57
CA ASP A 187 2.17 -0.85 -19.59
C ASP A 187 1.80 -0.09 -20.87
N ASN A 188 1.22 -0.74 -21.88
CA ASN A 188 0.71 -0.07 -23.09
C ASN A 188 -0.57 0.77 -22.83
N ARG A 189 -0.82 1.22 -21.58
CA ARG A 189 -2.03 1.96 -21.17
C ARG A 189 -1.82 3.07 -20.12
N SER A 190 -0.61 3.40 -19.68
CA SER A 190 -0.43 4.45 -18.65
C SER A 190 0.88 5.24 -18.79
N ASP A 191 0.84 6.27 -19.65
CA ASP A 191 1.94 7.11 -20.14
C ASP A 191 2.82 7.89 -19.11
N ASP A 192 2.80 7.64 -17.80
CA ASP A 192 3.43 8.57 -16.83
C ASP A 192 4.43 7.96 -15.82
N ILE A 193 4.84 6.68 -15.94
CA ILE A 193 5.85 6.09 -15.05
C ILE A 193 6.93 5.40 -15.89
N PRO A 194 8.22 5.78 -15.83
CA PRO A 194 9.24 5.13 -16.65
C PRO A 194 9.38 3.68 -16.21
N PHE A 195 9.46 2.75 -17.17
CA PHE A 195 9.63 1.30 -16.96
C PHE A 195 10.66 0.95 -15.87
N PHE A 196 11.78 1.69 -15.84
CA PHE A 196 12.84 1.49 -14.87
C PHE A 196 12.39 1.72 -13.42
N ASP A 197 11.53 2.71 -13.16
CA ASP A 197 11.02 2.99 -11.82
C ASP A 197 10.11 1.88 -11.32
N ALA A 198 9.33 1.25 -12.20
CA ALA A 198 8.49 0.13 -11.82
C ALA A 198 9.27 -1.16 -11.57
N VAL A 199 10.29 -1.43 -12.39
CA VAL A 199 11.24 -2.53 -12.13
C VAL A 199 11.95 -2.30 -10.79
N PHE A 200 12.35 -1.07 -10.51
CA PHE A 200 12.98 -0.69 -9.25
C PHE A 200 12.01 -0.84 -8.07
N SER A 201 10.76 -0.43 -8.20
CA SER A 201 9.70 -0.61 -7.21
C SER A 201 9.48 -2.09 -6.87
N ILE A 202 9.35 -2.95 -7.89
CA ILE A 202 9.23 -4.40 -7.72
C ILE A 202 10.46 -4.95 -6.98
N PHE A 203 11.66 -4.51 -7.34
CA PHE A 203 12.89 -4.91 -6.67
C PHE A 203 12.91 -4.49 -5.19
N LEU A 204 12.56 -3.25 -4.86
CA LEU A 204 12.46 -2.77 -3.48
C LEU A 204 11.45 -3.57 -2.65
N GLN A 205 10.33 -3.95 -3.27
CA GLN A 205 9.31 -4.80 -2.65
C GLN A 205 9.86 -6.19 -2.31
N PHE A 206 10.63 -6.81 -3.22
CA PHE A 206 11.28 -8.10 -2.98
C PHE A 206 12.40 -8.03 -1.94
N CYS A 207 13.10 -6.90 -1.87
CA CYS A 207 14.12 -6.64 -0.84
C CYS A 207 13.51 -6.26 0.52
N THR A 208 12.19 -6.21 0.66
CA THR A 208 11.49 -5.81 1.89
C THR A 208 11.82 -4.38 2.35
N ILE A 209 12.22 -3.49 1.42
CA ILE A 209 12.44 -2.06 1.69
C ILE A 209 11.12 -1.29 1.64
N GLY A 210 10.28 -1.63 0.65
CA GLY A 210 9.01 -0.96 0.39
C GLY A 210 9.17 0.44 -0.19
N GLU A 211 8.19 0.88 -0.95
CA GLU A 211 8.15 2.23 -1.51
C GLU A 211 7.18 3.10 -0.70
N VAL A 212 7.59 4.32 -0.37
CA VAL A 212 6.68 5.35 0.17
C VAL A 212 6.14 6.09 -1.04
N ASP A 213 4.82 6.08 -1.26
CA ASP A 213 4.17 6.95 -2.25
C ASP A 213 4.57 8.41 -1.94
N SER A 214 5.57 8.92 -2.65
CA SER A 214 5.99 10.30 -2.54
C SER A 214 4.97 11.15 -3.28
N LYS A 215 3.94 11.61 -2.56
CA LYS A 215 3.06 12.67 -3.04
C LYS A 215 3.87 13.96 -3.15
N PHE A 216 4.54 14.16 -4.28
CA PHE A 216 5.03 15.46 -4.72
C PHE A 216 4.26 15.89 -5.97
#